data_AF-A0A7G2RMV1-F1
#
_entry.id   AF-A0A7G2RMV1-F1
#
_cell.length_a   1.000
_cell.length_b   1.000
_cell.length_c   1.000
_cell.angle_alpha   90.00
_cell.angle_beta   90.00
_cell.angle_gamma   90.00
#
_symmetry.space_group_name_H-M   'P 1'
#
loop_
_entity.id
_entity.type
_entity.pdbx_description
1 polymer ?
#
loop_
_entity_poly.entity_id
_entity_poly.type
_entity_poly.pdbx_seq_one_letter_code
_entity_poly.pdbx_strand_id
1 'polypeptide(L)'
;MKRLLSFTVALFTLALAGCGEESDKSPVDGRDFDAEDYSEPEPYTGRVIDGYLRNARVWLDMDGDSQYTPGPMTFENSAGTEITLRDGEPTALTGEGGVFSLDTAELVQDPSISPDIDPRDFPLFAVVLPGQTMEQTRIGEVVLEDAYLLSAPPGVRNVTPLSHLVRQRRLIGLQDLSVISTDLSDALGNVNLVSNYIRSGDHRAHAYARAFARFMASQFPPEYANLLRNGDGRERYLSEEAVYLLGISFARNALEVVQVVDAAASQGNYENINIDELELPEVPVELDDPVILERQTVLARGEGSELPATMSNLSVSAELEFDYSEDGRLTAVTANGCMMPSMREMARLINARGRIADTDVQWMPSISLSQESASYHEVEGADERLTFNWQDRTATFETTTTCHPGLASSSALGGPPAIRYGWTMADARVDSLTATSDSKTEVLRPDYQFANDAFFGFTRSVDGVNEEIVALTSSVQSCEGDIDPEDVDAAQVVSAQQPFTVTGSITLPDEFTSPALEFDTRNDRFRPLRFGFLDEEMSSTPGVSNTEGFDWAFYYPFDNSSEFVADQPNLINIAYLNRHGGSRACGREFERAPSAAYARVSYTYQRLSEYLSGLVE
;
A
#
# COMPACT_ATOMS: atom_id res chain seq x y z
N MET A 1 20.40 54.51 59.04
CA MET A 1 20.96 55.54 58.12
C MET A 1 19.99 55.62 56.93
N LYS A 2 19.10 56.62 56.80
CA LYS A 2 19.29 57.97 56.18
C LYS A 2 20.11 57.83 54.88
N ARG A 3 19.68 58.21 53.66
CA ARG A 3 18.86 59.32 53.09
C ARG A 3 18.64 58.97 51.59
N LEU A 4 17.45 59.08 50.97
CA LEU A 4 16.68 60.24 50.44
C LEU A 4 17.05 60.74 49.02
N LEU A 5 16.01 60.79 48.16
CA LEU A 5 15.63 61.82 47.14
C LEU A 5 16.47 61.88 45.83
N SER A 6 15.96 62.22 44.62
CA SER A 6 14.72 62.90 44.18
C SER A 6 14.50 62.72 42.66
N PHE A 7 13.22 62.80 42.25
CA PHE A 7 12.73 63.14 40.90
C PHE A 7 13.29 64.47 40.37
N THR A 8 13.55 64.58 39.06
CA THR A 8 13.25 65.82 38.29
C THR A 8 13.09 65.53 36.80
N VAL A 9 11.97 66.01 36.26
CA VAL A 9 11.61 66.09 34.84
C VAL A 9 12.38 67.23 34.19
N ALA A 10 12.93 67.01 32.98
CA ALA A 10 13.37 68.08 32.10
C ALA A 10 13.00 67.75 30.64
N LEU A 11 12.03 68.52 30.13
CA LEU A 11 11.67 68.68 28.73
C LEU A 11 12.87 69.30 27.98
N PHE A 12 13.24 68.75 26.83
CA PHE A 12 13.93 69.51 25.78
C PHE A 12 13.41 69.07 24.40
N THR A 13 12.68 69.98 23.78
CA THR A 13 12.27 69.99 22.37
C THR A 13 13.47 70.27 21.47
N LEU A 14 13.63 69.54 20.34
CA LEU A 14 14.34 70.04 19.16
C LEU A 14 13.97 69.28 17.87
N ALA A 15 13.41 70.05 16.93
CA ALA A 15 13.53 69.98 15.48
C ALA A 15 13.18 68.68 14.73
N LEU A 16 11.90 68.58 14.33
CA LEU A 16 11.52 67.88 13.09
C LEU A 16 11.86 68.80 11.91
N ALA A 17 12.90 68.44 11.17
CA ALA A 17 13.15 68.97 9.83
C ALA A 17 12.39 68.09 8.82
N GLY A 18 11.48 68.71 8.07
CA GLY A 18 10.86 68.12 6.91
C GLY A 18 11.69 68.37 5.65
N CYS A 19 11.76 67.35 4.81
CA CYS A 19 11.74 67.38 3.34
C CYS A 19 10.88 66.17 2.96
N GLY A 20 9.82 66.22 2.16
CA GLY A 20 9.52 67.18 1.10
C GLY A 20 9.95 66.58 -0.24
N GLU A 21 9.22 65.56 -0.72
CA GLU A 21 9.14 65.24 -2.15
C GLU A 21 7.68 65.04 -2.55
N GLU A 22 7.39 65.60 -3.71
CA GLU A 22 6.09 65.95 -4.27
C GLU A 22 5.30 64.72 -4.72
N SER A 23 4.04 64.63 -4.30
CA SER A 23 3.08 63.69 -4.86
C SER A 23 2.29 64.44 -5.95
N ASP A 24 2.81 64.43 -7.17
CA ASP A 24 2.08 64.89 -8.35
C ASP A 24 1.12 63.80 -8.84
N LYS A 25 0.05 63.54 -8.08
CA LYS A 25 -1.21 63.00 -8.61
C LYS A 25 -2.38 63.58 -7.81
N SER A 26 -3.11 64.51 -8.43
CA SER A 26 -4.39 64.99 -7.90
C SER A 26 -5.41 63.84 -7.83
N PRO A 27 -6.32 63.84 -6.84
CA PRO A 27 -7.40 62.86 -6.79
C PRO A 27 -8.37 63.10 -7.95
N VAL A 28 -8.54 62.08 -8.78
CA VAL A 28 -9.45 62.10 -9.94
C VAL A 28 -10.88 61.94 -9.42
N ASP A 29 -11.74 62.91 -9.76
CA ASP A 29 -13.19 62.89 -9.53
C ASP A 29 -13.83 61.74 -10.33
N GLY A 30 -14.77 61.03 -9.71
CA GLY A 30 -15.27 59.73 -10.11
C GLY A 30 -16.24 59.74 -11.30
N ARG A 31 -15.87 60.36 -12.43
CA ARG A 31 -16.60 60.27 -13.70
C ARG A 31 -15.67 60.46 -14.90
N ASP A 32 -14.85 59.46 -15.19
CA ASP A 32 -14.43 59.13 -16.56
C ASP A 32 -14.15 57.62 -16.58
N PHE A 33 -15.08 56.89 -17.20
CA PHE A 33 -14.93 55.47 -17.50
C PHE A 33 -14.20 55.40 -18.85
N ASP A 34 -12.88 55.60 -18.81
CA ASP A 34 -12.03 55.25 -19.93
C ASP A 34 -11.70 53.77 -19.83
N ALA A 35 -12.38 53.00 -20.68
CA ALA A 35 -12.08 51.61 -20.93
C ALA A 35 -10.75 51.53 -21.69
N GLU A 36 -9.63 51.40 -20.98
CA GLU A 36 -8.35 50.91 -21.53
C GLU A 36 -7.34 50.72 -20.38
N ASP A 37 -7.50 49.61 -19.65
CA ASP A 37 -6.36 48.79 -19.22
C ASP A 37 -6.95 47.43 -18.79
N TYR A 38 -7.26 46.58 -19.78
CA TYR A 38 -7.29 45.16 -19.52
C TYR A 38 -5.82 44.78 -19.29
N SER A 39 -5.35 44.89 -18.05
CA SER A 39 -4.05 44.34 -17.66
C SER A 39 -4.06 42.89 -18.11
N GLU A 40 -3.16 42.53 -19.03
CA GLU A 40 -2.95 41.12 -19.38
C GLU A 40 -2.82 40.32 -18.08
N PRO A 41 -3.48 39.16 -17.96
CA PRO A 41 -3.43 38.38 -16.73
C PRO A 41 -1.96 38.14 -16.36
N GLU A 42 -1.54 38.64 -15.19
CA GLU A 42 -0.15 38.48 -14.75
C GLU A 42 0.17 36.98 -14.67
N PRO A 43 1.32 36.55 -15.19
CA PRO A 43 1.67 35.14 -15.18
C PRO A 43 1.79 34.62 -13.74
N TYR A 44 1.45 33.35 -13.53
CA TYR A 44 1.55 32.74 -12.21
C TYR A 44 3.00 32.33 -11.93
N THR A 45 3.66 33.09 -11.05
CA THR A 45 5.10 32.92 -10.73
C THR A 45 5.35 32.28 -9.37
N GLY A 46 6.46 31.56 -9.26
CA GLY A 46 6.93 30.96 -8.01
C GLY A 46 8.37 30.47 -8.13
N ARG A 47 8.79 29.56 -7.24
CA ARG A 47 10.14 28.98 -7.24
C ARG A 47 10.14 27.48 -6.94
N VAL A 48 11.08 26.75 -7.53
CA VAL A 48 11.42 25.37 -7.15
C VAL A 48 12.74 25.35 -6.36
N ILE A 49 12.73 24.72 -5.18
CA ILE A 49 13.82 24.79 -4.21
C ILE A 49 14.08 23.41 -3.57
N ASP A 50 15.19 22.81 -3.96
CA ASP A 50 15.95 21.75 -3.26
C ASP A 50 17.40 22.24 -3.00
N GLY A 51 17.57 23.56 -2.98
CA GLY A 51 18.61 24.21 -3.78
C GLY A 51 17.93 24.84 -4.98
N TYR A 52 18.26 26.08 -5.36
CA TYR A 52 17.48 26.71 -6.43
C TYR A 52 17.63 25.91 -7.73
N LEU A 53 16.54 25.30 -8.20
CA LEU A 53 16.57 24.35 -9.31
C LEU A 53 16.28 25.05 -10.62
N ARG A 54 17.24 25.05 -11.54
CA ARG A 54 17.12 25.56 -12.91
C ARG A 54 16.87 24.41 -13.87
N ASN A 55 16.06 24.63 -14.90
CA ASN A 55 15.62 23.62 -15.87
C ASN A 55 14.85 22.44 -15.23
N ALA A 56 14.15 22.68 -14.11
CA ALA A 56 13.11 21.76 -13.64
C ALA A 56 11.80 22.10 -14.37
N ARG A 57 10.99 21.09 -14.70
CA ARG A 57 9.68 21.29 -15.32
C ARG A 57 8.64 21.49 -14.23
N VAL A 58 7.83 22.54 -14.35
CA VAL A 58 6.77 22.89 -13.41
C VAL A 58 5.44 22.93 -14.15
N TRP A 59 4.37 22.48 -13.51
CA TRP A 59 3.01 22.65 -14.01
C TRP A 59 2.02 22.89 -12.88
N LEU A 60 0.84 23.38 -13.25
CA LEU A 60 -0.31 23.50 -12.38
C LEU A 60 -1.21 22.29 -12.60
N ASP A 61 -1.36 21.43 -11.58
CA ASP A 61 -2.13 20.19 -11.64
C ASP A 61 -3.62 20.50 -11.45
N MET A 62 -4.39 20.43 -12.54
CA MET A 62 -5.76 20.92 -12.64
C MET A 62 -6.82 19.81 -12.63
N ASP A 63 -6.48 18.61 -13.10
CA ASP A 63 -7.35 17.42 -13.00
C ASP A 63 -7.10 16.63 -11.72
N GLY A 64 -6.00 16.87 -11.02
CA GLY A 64 -5.67 16.22 -9.76
C GLY A 64 -4.92 14.90 -9.93
N ASP A 65 -4.55 14.51 -11.16
CA ASP A 65 -3.86 13.25 -11.43
C ASP A 65 -2.36 13.29 -11.09
N SER A 66 -1.88 14.46 -10.62
CA SER A 66 -0.51 14.69 -10.15
C SER A 66 0.55 14.51 -11.24
N GLN A 67 0.15 14.48 -12.50
CA GLN A 67 1.00 14.44 -13.69
C GLN A 67 0.65 15.59 -14.62
N TYR A 68 1.47 15.78 -15.66
CA TYR A 68 1.18 16.81 -16.65
C TYR A 68 0.17 16.31 -17.67
N THR A 69 -0.94 17.03 -17.84
CA THR A 69 -1.93 16.75 -18.88
C THR A 69 -1.78 17.70 -20.08
N PRO A 70 -1.41 17.19 -21.28
CA PRO A 70 -1.29 18.01 -22.48
C PRO A 70 -2.67 18.39 -23.06
N GLY A 71 -2.70 19.50 -23.80
CA GLY A 71 -3.92 19.95 -24.47
C GLY A 71 -4.35 19.10 -25.67
N PRO A 72 -5.66 19.09 -26.00
CA PRO A 72 -6.75 19.72 -25.24
C PRO A 72 -7.15 18.88 -24.01
N MET A 73 -7.42 19.56 -22.91
CA MET A 73 -7.82 18.97 -21.62
C MET A 73 -9.19 19.52 -21.23
N THR A 74 -10.08 18.68 -20.70
CA THR A 74 -11.35 19.13 -20.12
C THR A 74 -11.40 18.74 -18.66
N PHE A 75 -11.79 19.69 -17.80
CA PHE A 75 -11.98 19.44 -16.37
C PHE A 75 -13.23 20.16 -15.87
N GLU A 76 -13.79 19.65 -14.77
CA GLU A 76 -14.94 20.26 -14.11
C GLU A 76 -14.44 21.25 -13.06
N ASN A 77 -14.85 22.52 -13.15
CA ASN A 77 -14.47 23.53 -12.16
C ASN A 77 -15.26 23.35 -10.84
N SER A 78 -14.90 24.12 -9.81
CA SER A 78 -15.57 24.10 -8.50
C SER A 78 -17.07 24.47 -8.52
N ALA A 79 -17.56 25.02 -9.64
CA ALA A 79 -18.96 25.36 -9.87
C ALA A 79 -19.72 24.28 -10.68
N GLY A 80 -19.08 23.15 -11.02
CA GLY A 80 -19.66 22.07 -11.80
C GLY A 80 -19.77 22.34 -13.30
N THR A 81 -18.98 23.29 -13.81
CA THR A 81 -18.93 23.65 -15.24
C THR A 81 -17.72 23.00 -15.90
N GLU A 82 -17.94 22.28 -17.00
CA GLU A 82 -16.86 21.74 -17.83
C GLU A 82 -16.16 22.88 -18.59
N ILE A 83 -14.84 22.98 -18.42
CA ILE A 83 -13.99 23.94 -19.11
C ILE A 83 -12.94 23.16 -19.90
N THR A 84 -12.75 23.53 -21.17
CA THR A 84 -11.71 22.94 -22.02
C THR A 84 -10.54 23.90 -22.14
N LEU A 85 -9.38 23.48 -21.65
CA LEU A 85 -8.09 24.13 -21.88
C LEU A 85 -7.50 23.61 -23.18
N ARG A 86 -7.18 24.50 -24.10
CA ARG A 86 -6.73 24.13 -25.46
C ARG A 86 -5.28 23.66 -25.43
N ASP A 87 -4.44 24.31 -24.62
CA ASP A 87 -3.02 24.01 -24.51
C ASP A 87 -2.71 23.02 -23.37
N GLY A 88 -3.72 22.61 -22.61
CA GLY A 88 -3.62 21.71 -21.46
C GLY A 88 -3.25 22.48 -20.19
N GLU A 89 -2.56 21.81 -19.27
CA GLU A 89 -2.15 22.44 -18.03
C GLU A 89 -1.07 23.51 -18.24
N PRO A 90 -1.15 24.67 -17.56
CA PRO A 90 -0.09 25.66 -17.57
C PRO A 90 1.25 25.07 -17.12
N THR A 91 2.29 25.16 -17.96
CA THR A 91 3.61 24.58 -17.67
C THR A 91 4.78 25.45 -18.12
N ALA A 92 5.90 25.40 -17.40
CA ALA A 92 7.15 26.10 -17.73
C ALA A 92 8.41 25.35 -17.24
N LEU A 93 9.58 25.70 -17.77
CA LEU A 93 10.87 25.34 -17.16
C LEU A 93 11.31 26.44 -16.19
N THR A 94 11.94 26.06 -15.09
CA THR A 94 12.53 27.02 -14.14
C THR A 94 13.79 27.68 -14.71
N GLY A 95 13.94 28.96 -14.42
CA GLY A 95 15.12 29.76 -14.73
C GLY A 95 16.07 29.94 -13.54
N GLU A 96 16.86 31.02 -13.58
CA GLU A 96 17.81 31.37 -12.53
C GLU A 96 17.11 31.60 -11.17
N GLY A 97 17.70 31.12 -10.07
CA GLY A 97 17.08 31.17 -8.76
C GLY A 97 15.84 30.27 -8.64
N GLY A 98 15.69 29.31 -9.56
CA GLY A 98 14.57 28.38 -9.64
C GLY A 98 13.22 29.02 -9.94
N VAL A 99 13.21 30.23 -10.50
CA VAL A 99 11.98 30.98 -10.80
C VAL A 99 11.24 30.35 -11.98
N PHE A 100 9.94 30.15 -11.86
CA PHE A 100 9.07 29.81 -12.99
C PHE A 100 8.01 30.90 -13.22
N SER A 101 7.44 30.91 -14.42
CA SER A 101 6.37 31.80 -14.84
C SER A 101 5.42 31.01 -15.73
N LEU A 102 4.25 30.63 -15.20
CA LEU A 102 3.24 29.88 -15.95
C LEU A 102 2.34 30.86 -16.71
N ASP A 103 2.04 30.53 -17.96
CA ASP A 103 1.05 31.23 -18.75
C ASP A 103 -0.35 30.78 -18.32
N THR A 104 -1.11 31.71 -17.73
CA THR A 104 -2.47 31.46 -17.22
C THR A 104 -3.52 32.20 -18.04
N ALA A 105 -3.21 32.63 -19.26
CA ALA A 105 -4.17 33.32 -20.12
C ALA A 105 -5.44 32.48 -20.37
N GLU A 106 -5.32 31.16 -20.54
CA GLU A 106 -6.46 30.25 -20.72
C GLU A 106 -7.32 30.06 -19.46
N LEU A 107 -6.87 30.54 -18.29
CA LEU A 107 -7.65 30.49 -17.04
C LEU A 107 -8.63 31.66 -16.91
N VAL A 108 -8.46 32.72 -17.70
CA VAL A 108 -9.43 33.83 -17.80
C VAL A 108 -10.60 33.37 -18.65
N GLN A 109 -11.77 33.28 -18.05
CA GLN A 109 -12.97 32.75 -18.70
C GLN A 109 -13.88 33.87 -19.18
N ASP A 110 -14.72 33.59 -20.18
CA ASP A 110 -15.82 34.51 -20.50
C ASP A 110 -16.77 34.53 -19.28
N PRO A 111 -17.02 35.70 -18.65
CA PRO A 111 -17.90 35.79 -17.48
C PRO A 111 -19.33 35.30 -17.72
N SER A 112 -19.74 35.15 -18.98
CA SER A 112 -21.04 34.57 -19.36
C SER A 112 -21.06 33.04 -19.37
N ILE A 113 -19.90 32.39 -19.34
CA ILE A 113 -19.71 30.93 -19.32
C ILE A 113 -19.31 30.45 -17.92
N SER A 114 -18.29 31.08 -17.31
CA SER A 114 -17.76 30.72 -15.99
C SER A 114 -17.02 31.90 -15.36
N PRO A 115 -16.94 32.02 -14.02
CA PRO A 115 -15.94 32.88 -13.40
C PRO A 115 -14.51 32.44 -13.80
N ASP A 116 -13.57 33.38 -13.71
CA ASP A 116 -12.14 33.11 -13.86
C ASP A 116 -11.68 32.02 -12.89
N ILE A 117 -10.79 31.17 -13.38
CA ILE A 117 -10.18 30.10 -12.59
C ILE A 117 -8.97 30.69 -11.85
N ASP A 118 -8.97 30.63 -10.52
CA ASP A 118 -7.82 31.10 -9.73
C ASP A 118 -6.72 30.02 -9.72
N PRO A 119 -5.52 30.28 -10.29
CA PRO A 119 -4.43 29.31 -10.27
C PRO A 119 -3.97 28.95 -8.85
N ARG A 120 -4.35 29.72 -7.82
CA ARG A 120 -4.02 29.41 -6.42
C ARG A 120 -4.88 28.29 -5.84
N ASP A 121 -5.98 27.92 -6.49
CA ASP A 121 -6.85 26.84 -6.03
C ASP A 121 -6.28 25.45 -6.35
N PHE A 122 -5.24 25.40 -7.20
CA PHE A 122 -4.62 24.17 -7.67
C PHE A 122 -3.19 23.99 -7.11
N PRO A 123 -2.76 22.74 -6.87
CA PRO A 123 -1.40 22.45 -6.47
C PRO A 123 -0.41 22.68 -7.61
N LEU A 124 0.83 23.00 -7.23
CA LEU A 124 1.96 23.05 -8.16
C LEU A 124 2.76 21.77 -8.06
N PHE A 125 3.20 21.26 -9.20
CA PHE A 125 4.15 20.16 -9.29
C PHE A 125 5.41 20.58 -10.00
N ALA A 126 6.52 19.94 -9.64
CA ALA A 126 7.76 20.04 -10.37
C ALA A 126 8.42 18.67 -10.50
N VAL A 127 8.98 18.39 -11.67
CA VAL A 127 9.83 17.22 -11.90
C VAL A 127 11.26 17.65 -12.17
N VAL A 128 12.19 16.97 -11.52
CA VAL A 128 13.62 17.11 -11.76
C VAL A 128 14.01 16.21 -12.92
N LEU A 129 14.62 16.81 -13.95
CA LEU A 129 15.03 16.15 -15.17
C LEU A 129 16.48 15.68 -15.04
N PRO A 130 16.73 14.37 -14.97
CA PRO A 130 18.06 13.83 -14.73
C PRO A 130 19.01 14.19 -15.87
N GLY A 131 20.19 14.72 -15.55
CA GLY A 131 21.20 15.19 -16.50
C GLY A 131 20.88 16.57 -17.12
N GLN A 132 19.75 17.20 -16.80
CA GLN A 132 19.32 18.48 -17.39
C GLN A 132 19.05 19.56 -16.35
N THR A 133 18.39 19.21 -15.24
CA THR A 133 18.14 20.11 -14.12
C THR A 133 19.43 20.40 -13.37
N MET A 134 19.66 21.67 -13.06
CA MET A 134 20.84 22.16 -12.37
C MET A 134 20.45 22.78 -11.03
N GLU A 135 21.09 22.34 -9.95
CA GLU A 135 20.97 22.94 -8.65
C GLU A 135 21.99 24.06 -8.47
N GLN A 136 21.55 25.25 -8.07
CA GLN A 136 22.43 26.36 -7.73
C GLN A 136 22.91 26.25 -6.29
N THR A 137 24.18 25.86 -6.13
CA THR A 137 24.85 25.77 -4.83
C THR A 137 25.75 26.98 -4.57
N ARG A 138 26.29 27.10 -3.36
CA ARG A 138 27.27 28.15 -3.01
C ARG A 138 28.58 28.05 -3.81
N ILE A 139 28.90 26.86 -4.34
CA ILE A 139 30.16 26.58 -5.05
C ILE A 139 29.99 26.52 -6.58
N GLY A 140 28.75 26.63 -7.08
CA GLY A 140 28.43 26.60 -8.51
C GLY A 140 27.15 25.84 -8.83
N GLU A 141 26.80 25.78 -10.11
CA GLU A 141 25.71 24.92 -10.60
C GLU A 141 26.17 23.45 -10.60
N VAL A 142 25.35 22.56 -10.03
CA VAL A 142 25.56 21.11 -10.01
C VAL A 142 24.45 20.46 -10.82
N VAL A 143 24.79 19.56 -11.74
CA VAL A 143 23.80 18.80 -12.51
C VAL A 143 23.24 17.68 -11.62
N LEU A 144 21.92 17.58 -11.56
CA LEU A 144 21.24 16.49 -10.84
C LEU A 144 21.10 15.29 -11.78
N GLU A 145 21.54 14.12 -11.33
CA GLU A 145 21.54 12.88 -12.14
C GLU A 145 20.32 11.99 -11.90
N ASP A 146 19.59 12.25 -10.81
CA ASP A 146 18.43 11.48 -10.38
C ASP A 146 17.15 12.29 -10.60
N ALA A 147 16.07 11.58 -10.92
CA ALA A 147 14.74 12.16 -11.08
C ALA A 147 13.97 12.07 -9.76
N TYR A 148 13.15 13.08 -9.47
CA TYR A 148 12.19 13.05 -8.38
C TYR A 148 11.09 14.09 -8.63
N LEU A 149 9.95 13.90 -7.97
CA LEU A 149 8.81 14.80 -8.00
C LEU A 149 8.75 15.65 -6.74
N LEU A 150 8.41 16.92 -6.92
CA LEU A 150 8.10 17.86 -5.85
C LEU A 150 6.71 18.41 -6.06
N SER A 151 6.08 18.84 -4.98
CA SER A 151 4.79 19.52 -5.08
C SER A 151 4.65 20.60 -4.01
N ALA A 152 3.69 21.49 -4.21
CA ALA A 152 3.23 22.43 -3.20
C ALA A 152 1.70 22.40 -3.13
N PRO A 153 1.11 22.54 -1.93
CA PRO A 153 -0.33 22.62 -1.80
C PRO A 153 -0.88 23.89 -2.48
N PRO A 154 -2.19 23.94 -2.79
CA PRO A 154 -2.84 25.13 -3.30
C PRO A 154 -2.47 26.41 -2.54
N GLY A 155 -2.18 27.47 -3.28
CA GLY A 155 -1.80 28.79 -2.77
C GLY A 155 -0.33 28.94 -2.36
N VAL A 156 0.45 27.85 -2.26
CA VAL A 156 1.88 27.90 -1.94
C VAL A 156 2.71 27.94 -3.22
N ARG A 157 3.52 29.00 -3.38
CA ARG A 157 4.31 29.27 -4.59
C ARG A 157 5.76 28.79 -4.54
N ASN A 158 6.20 28.25 -3.40
CA ASN A 158 7.51 27.62 -3.27
C ASN A 158 7.32 26.11 -3.33
N VAL A 159 7.75 25.49 -4.43
CA VAL A 159 7.76 24.04 -4.62
C VAL A 159 9.07 23.49 -4.06
N THR A 160 9.00 22.78 -2.95
CA THR A 160 10.15 22.31 -2.19
C THR A 160 9.88 20.90 -1.63
N PRO A 161 10.89 20.14 -1.22
CA PRO A 161 10.68 18.87 -0.51
C PRO A 161 9.82 19.04 0.76
N LEU A 162 9.92 20.19 1.44
CA LEU A 162 9.12 20.48 2.65
C LEU A 162 7.65 20.79 2.33
N SER A 163 7.38 21.54 1.26
CA SER A 163 6.00 21.80 0.81
C SER A 163 5.37 20.54 0.20
N HIS A 164 6.19 19.66 -0.35
CA HIS A 164 5.75 18.34 -0.82
C HIS A 164 5.23 17.53 0.37
N LEU A 165 5.98 17.48 1.48
CA LEU A 165 5.54 16.81 2.73
C LEU A 165 4.20 17.36 3.23
N VAL A 166 4.03 18.69 3.21
CA VAL A 166 2.76 19.32 3.61
C VAL A 166 1.61 18.87 2.70
N ARG A 167 1.82 18.80 1.38
CA ARG A 167 0.77 18.34 0.46
C ARG A 167 0.46 16.86 0.68
N GLN A 168 1.45 15.98 0.77
CA GLN A 168 1.22 14.54 0.90
C GLN A 168 0.49 14.20 2.20
N ARG A 169 0.88 14.82 3.32
CA ARG A 169 0.16 14.63 4.59
C ARG A 169 -1.31 15.07 4.49
N ARG A 170 -1.62 16.17 3.79
CA ARG A 170 -3.00 16.62 3.58
C ARG A 170 -3.81 15.66 2.72
N LEU A 171 -3.21 15.07 1.68
CA LEU A 171 -3.89 14.09 0.82
C LEU A 171 -4.26 12.81 1.57
N ILE A 172 -3.38 12.36 2.46
CA ILE A 172 -3.61 11.19 3.32
C ILE A 172 -4.61 11.48 4.46
N GLY A 173 -5.17 12.70 4.52
CA GLY A 173 -6.15 13.09 5.53
C GLY A 173 -5.54 13.42 6.89
N LEU A 174 -4.22 13.55 6.98
CA LEU A 174 -3.55 13.93 8.22
C LEU A 174 -3.69 15.43 8.46
N GLN A 175 -3.88 15.79 9.73
CA GLN A 175 -3.96 17.19 10.11
C GLN A 175 -2.61 17.90 9.90
N ASP A 176 -2.68 19.22 9.76
CA ASP A 176 -1.51 20.06 9.59
C ASP A 176 -0.58 19.91 10.80
N LEU A 177 0.73 19.74 10.54
CA LEU A 177 1.78 19.56 11.56
C LEU A 177 1.89 20.75 12.54
N SER A 178 1.26 21.88 12.21
CA SER A 178 1.15 23.05 13.07
C SER A 178 0.04 22.97 14.13
N VAL A 179 -0.87 21.98 14.03
CA VAL A 179 -2.09 21.87 14.85
C VAL A 179 -1.97 20.79 15.93
N ILE A 180 -1.29 19.68 15.65
CA ILE A 180 -1.14 18.53 16.56
C ILE A 180 0.36 18.23 16.76
N SER A 181 0.77 18.03 18.02
CA SER A 181 2.11 17.52 18.33
C SER A 181 2.16 16.02 18.05
N THR A 182 3.03 15.65 17.13
CA THR A 182 3.44 14.31 16.69
C THR A 182 4.96 14.22 16.82
N ASP A 183 5.52 13.01 16.82
CA ASP A 183 6.98 12.85 16.85
C ASP A 183 7.66 13.58 15.67
N LEU A 184 7.01 13.58 14.49
CA LEU A 184 7.47 14.31 13.33
C LEU A 184 7.40 15.84 13.51
N SER A 185 6.31 16.38 14.04
CA SER A 185 6.23 17.83 14.28
C SER A 185 7.24 18.29 15.32
N ASP A 186 7.47 17.48 16.36
CA ASP A 186 8.43 17.75 17.42
C ASP A 186 9.86 17.71 16.86
N ALA A 187 10.16 16.73 16.00
CA ALA A 187 11.42 16.62 15.30
C ALA A 187 11.65 17.81 14.36
N LEU A 188 10.67 18.20 13.55
CA LEU A 188 10.76 19.37 12.66
C LEU A 188 10.91 20.69 13.44
N GLY A 189 10.31 20.79 14.63
CA GLY A 189 10.36 21.97 15.49
C GLY A 189 9.77 23.20 14.80
N ASN A 190 10.55 24.30 14.76
CA ASN A 190 10.09 25.59 14.20
C ASN A 190 10.38 25.77 12.70
N VAL A 191 10.70 24.69 11.97
CA VAL A 191 10.98 24.76 10.54
C VAL A 191 9.71 25.19 9.79
N ASN A 192 9.84 26.23 8.96
CA ASN A 192 8.73 26.67 8.11
C ASN A 192 8.70 25.90 6.78
N LEU A 193 7.76 24.97 6.67
CA LEU A 193 7.66 24.00 5.58
C LEU A 193 7.23 24.57 4.22
N VAL A 194 6.71 25.81 4.17
CA VAL A 194 6.19 26.42 2.91
C VAL A 194 7.00 27.64 2.47
N SER A 195 8.00 28.03 3.27
CA SER A 195 8.83 29.22 3.01
C SER A 195 10.05 28.90 2.14
N ASN A 196 10.64 29.96 1.58
CA ASN A 196 11.94 29.87 0.95
C ASN A 196 13.02 29.82 2.05
N TYR A 197 13.37 28.62 2.47
CA TYR A 197 14.33 28.33 3.54
C TYR A 197 15.77 28.76 3.21
N ILE A 198 16.14 28.84 1.91
CA ILE A 198 17.45 29.35 1.49
C ILE A 198 17.55 30.85 1.75
N ARG A 199 16.50 31.61 1.40
CA ARG A 199 16.45 33.06 1.61
C ARG A 199 16.41 33.42 3.09
N SER A 200 15.74 32.62 3.93
CA SER A 200 15.71 32.84 5.38
C SER A 200 17.01 32.41 6.09
N GLY A 201 17.91 31.69 5.40
CA GLY A 201 19.13 31.16 6.00
C GLY A 201 18.88 30.03 7.00
N ASP A 202 17.78 29.29 6.85
CA ASP A 202 17.44 28.18 7.73
C ASP A 202 18.21 26.92 7.31
N HIS A 203 19.37 26.72 7.93
CA HIS A 203 20.25 25.56 7.65
C HIS A 203 19.62 24.22 8.03
N ARG A 204 18.73 24.21 9.04
CA ARG A 204 18.04 22.99 9.47
C ARG A 204 17.02 22.56 8.42
N ALA A 205 16.18 23.50 7.99
CA ALA A 205 15.24 23.29 6.90
C ALA A 205 15.95 22.88 5.59
N HIS A 206 17.10 23.49 5.29
CA HIS A 206 17.91 23.12 4.13
C HIS A 206 18.42 21.68 4.20
N ALA A 207 18.95 21.24 5.34
CA ALA A 207 19.44 19.88 5.53
C ALA A 207 18.32 18.83 5.38
N TYR A 208 17.14 19.09 5.98
CA TYR A 208 15.98 18.20 5.81
C TYR A 208 15.49 18.15 4.36
N ALA A 209 15.37 19.30 3.69
CA ALA A 209 14.91 19.35 2.32
C ALA A 209 15.81 18.51 1.39
N ARG A 210 17.14 18.65 1.53
CA ARG A 210 18.12 17.86 0.78
C ARG A 210 18.02 16.37 1.04
N ALA A 211 17.83 15.97 2.30
CA ALA A 211 17.69 14.55 2.65
C ALA A 211 16.38 13.97 2.10
N PHE A 212 15.29 14.73 2.17
CA PHE A 212 14.00 14.36 1.57
C PHE A 212 14.09 14.22 0.05
N ALA A 213 14.76 15.13 -0.65
CA ALA A 213 14.94 15.02 -2.09
C ALA A 213 15.74 13.75 -2.47
N ARG A 214 16.80 13.43 -1.72
CA ARG A 214 17.58 12.21 -1.93
C ARG A 214 16.76 10.94 -1.65
N PHE A 215 15.91 10.95 -0.62
CA PHE A 215 14.99 9.86 -0.35
C PHE A 215 13.95 9.69 -1.47
N MET A 216 13.28 10.76 -1.90
CA MET A 216 12.31 10.68 -3.01
C MET A 216 12.97 10.22 -4.32
N ALA A 217 14.22 10.62 -4.57
CA ALA A 217 14.99 10.18 -5.72
C ALA A 217 15.32 8.68 -5.69
N SER A 218 15.56 8.10 -4.51
CA SER A 218 15.86 6.66 -4.39
C SER A 218 14.64 5.77 -4.67
N GLN A 219 13.43 6.33 -4.56
CA GLN A 219 12.17 5.64 -4.80
C GLN A 219 11.65 5.80 -6.22
N PHE A 220 12.20 6.76 -6.97
CA PHE A 220 11.71 7.09 -8.29
C PHE A 220 12.00 5.95 -9.29
N PRO A 221 11.01 5.49 -10.09
CA PRO A 221 11.22 4.36 -10.98
C PRO A 221 12.35 4.61 -12.00
N PRO A 222 13.35 3.70 -12.09
CA PRO A 222 14.50 3.89 -12.96
C PRO A 222 14.12 3.90 -14.45
N GLU A 223 13.08 3.16 -14.84
CA GLU A 223 12.55 3.20 -16.21
C GLU A 223 12.04 4.60 -16.58
N TYR A 224 11.31 5.25 -15.67
CA TYR A 224 10.81 6.59 -15.90
C TYR A 224 11.92 7.63 -15.86
N ALA A 225 12.86 7.52 -14.93
CA ALA A 225 14.05 8.39 -14.89
C ALA A 225 14.83 8.36 -16.21
N ASN A 226 14.95 7.19 -16.85
CA ASN A 226 15.60 7.04 -18.15
C ASN A 226 14.85 7.74 -19.29
N LEU A 227 13.51 7.74 -19.26
CA LEU A 227 12.69 8.49 -20.22
C LEU A 227 12.89 10.00 -20.03
N LEU A 228 12.81 10.49 -18.79
CA LEU A 228 12.98 11.91 -18.46
C LEU A 228 14.36 12.45 -18.82
N ARG A 229 15.41 11.61 -18.78
CA ARG A 229 16.79 12.02 -19.12
C ARG A 229 16.89 12.63 -20.51
N ASN A 230 16.12 12.13 -21.47
CA ASN A 230 16.09 12.64 -22.85
C ASN A 230 14.78 13.41 -23.15
N GLY A 231 13.93 13.57 -22.15
CA GLY A 231 12.62 14.17 -22.23
C GLY A 231 12.62 15.65 -21.88
N ASP A 232 11.43 16.24 -21.84
CA ASP A 232 11.22 17.62 -21.40
C ASP A 232 10.34 17.75 -20.14
N GLY A 233 9.94 16.62 -19.54
CA GLY A 233 9.14 16.55 -18.32
C GLY A 233 7.62 16.56 -18.54
N ARG A 234 7.18 16.40 -19.79
CA ARG A 234 5.75 16.30 -20.16
C ARG A 234 5.29 14.86 -20.37
N GLU A 235 6.20 13.90 -20.20
CA GLU A 235 5.92 12.48 -20.33
C GLU A 235 4.99 12.01 -19.20
N ARG A 236 4.01 11.17 -19.52
CA ARG A 236 3.09 10.57 -18.54
C ARG A 236 3.35 9.07 -18.47
N TYR A 237 4.08 8.65 -17.44
CA TYR A 237 4.51 7.24 -17.29
C TYR A 237 4.12 6.63 -15.95
N LEU A 238 3.93 7.44 -14.91
CA LEU A 238 3.37 6.96 -13.65
C LEU A 238 1.85 6.89 -13.81
N SER A 239 1.17 6.04 -13.04
CA SER A 239 -0.27 6.21 -12.84
C SER A 239 -0.51 7.24 -11.72
N GLU A 240 -1.74 7.69 -11.56
CA GLU A 240 -2.13 8.55 -10.42
C GLU A 240 -1.86 7.81 -9.10
N GLU A 241 -2.21 6.52 -9.05
CA GLU A 241 -2.01 5.64 -7.90
C GLU A 241 -0.52 5.48 -7.57
N ALA A 242 0.33 5.35 -8.58
CA ALA A 242 1.78 5.27 -8.38
C ALA A 242 2.34 6.56 -7.75
N VAL A 243 1.90 7.75 -8.21
CA VAL A 243 2.31 9.03 -7.61
C VAL A 243 1.81 9.15 -6.18
N TYR A 244 0.58 8.69 -5.92
CA TYR A 244 0.00 8.67 -4.58
C TYR A 244 0.77 7.75 -3.62
N LEU A 245 1.16 6.55 -4.05
CA LEU A 245 1.95 5.59 -3.26
C LEU A 245 3.36 6.12 -2.94
N LEU A 246 4.03 6.76 -3.91
CA LEU A 246 5.30 7.46 -3.64
C LEU A 246 5.11 8.56 -2.58
N GLY A 247 3.99 9.29 -2.61
CA GLY A 247 3.63 10.29 -1.62
C GLY A 247 3.38 9.71 -0.22
N ILE A 248 2.68 8.58 -0.12
CA ILE A 248 2.47 7.84 1.15
C ILE A 248 3.80 7.38 1.71
N SER A 249 4.63 6.73 0.89
CA SER A 249 5.94 6.25 1.31
C SER A 249 6.81 7.38 1.85
N PHE A 250 6.83 8.53 1.16
CA PHE A 250 7.53 9.71 1.65
C PHE A 250 6.99 10.21 2.99
N ALA A 251 5.68 10.32 3.15
CA ALA A 251 5.08 10.80 4.40
C ALA A 251 5.38 9.87 5.59
N ARG A 252 5.38 8.55 5.38
CA ARG A 252 5.69 7.54 6.41
C ARG A 252 7.14 7.59 6.87
N ASN A 253 8.06 7.74 5.93
CA ASN A 253 9.50 7.69 6.20
C ASN A 253 10.11 9.06 6.56
N ALA A 254 9.32 10.14 6.51
CA ALA A 254 9.80 11.49 6.80
C ALA A 254 10.43 11.64 8.20
N LEU A 255 9.87 10.98 9.22
CA LEU A 255 10.41 11.01 10.58
C LEU A 255 11.79 10.36 10.65
N GLU A 256 11.94 9.18 10.06
CA GLU A 256 13.21 8.46 10.05
C GLU A 256 14.30 9.26 9.32
N VAL A 257 13.97 9.84 8.16
CA VAL A 257 14.89 10.73 7.43
C VAL A 257 15.33 11.93 8.28
N VAL A 258 14.39 12.57 8.99
CA VAL A 258 14.71 13.69 9.91
C VAL A 258 15.61 13.23 11.06
N GLN A 259 15.34 12.07 11.64
CA GLN A 259 16.14 11.52 12.74
C GLN A 259 17.57 11.20 12.30
N VAL A 260 17.77 10.67 11.09
CA VAL A 260 19.11 10.44 10.52
C VAL A 260 19.87 11.75 10.37
N VAL A 261 19.22 12.80 9.86
CA VAL A 261 19.83 14.13 9.73
C VAL A 261 20.18 14.73 11.10
N ASP A 262 19.28 14.63 12.07
CA ASP A 262 19.50 15.13 13.43
C ASP A 262 20.63 14.40 14.15
N ALA A 263 20.75 13.08 13.95
CA ALA A 263 21.86 12.30 14.48
C ALA A 263 23.22 12.73 13.90
N ALA A 264 23.26 13.11 12.62
CA ALA A 264 24.45 13.63 11.97
C ALA A 264 24.78 15.09 12.37
N ALA A 265 23.78 15.86 12.81
CA ALA A 265 23.90 17.26 13.22
C ALA A 265 24.56 17.43 14.60
N SER A 266 25.88 17.18 14.70
CA SER A 266 26.60 17.33 15.97
C SER A 266 26.38 18.72 16.59
N GLN A 267 25.83 18.77 17.81
CA GLN A 267 25.49 20.01 18.53
C GLN A 267 24.54 20.97 17.78
N GLY A 268 23.72 20.48 16.84
CA GLY A 268 22.78 21.28 16.05
C GLY A 268 23.43 22.08 14.91
N ASN A 269 24.63 21.68 14.46
CA ASN A 269 25.32 22.33 13.35
C ASN A 269 24.88 21.76 11.99
N TYR A 270 23.71 22.19 11.52
CA TYR A 270 23.11 21.72 10.25
C TYR A 270 23.82 22.21 8.98
N GLU A 271 24.64 23.26 9.06
CA GLU A 271 25.29 23.85 7.88
C GLU A 271 26.36 22.95 7.25
N ASN A 272 26.95 22.05 8.04
CA ASN A 272 28.12 21.26 7.62
C ASN A 272 27.82 19.76 7.44
N ILE A 273 26.54 19.38 7.40
CA ILE A 273 26.16 17.98 7.20
C ILE A 273 26.36 17.61 5.74
N ASN A 274 27.08 16.51 5.50
CA ASN A 274 27.17 15.92 4.17
C ASN A 274 26.00 14.97 3.95
N ILE A 275 24.94 15.47 3.32
CA ILE A 275 23.70 14.70 3.08
C ILE A 275 23.93 13.49 2.17
N ASP A 276 24.90 13.58 1.25
CA ASP A 276 25.18 12.52 0.27
C ASP A 276 25.81 11.27 0.93
N GLU A 277 26.41 11.41 2.11
CA GLU A 277 27.04 10.31 2.87
C GLU A 277 26.11 9.69 3.93
N LEU A 278 24.90 10.23 4.12
CA LEU A 278 23.97 9.68 5.10
C LEU A 278 23.39 8.33 4.66
N GLU A 279 23.21 7.41 5.59
CA GLU A 279 22.46 6.17 5.36
C GLU A 279 20.98 6.49 5.55
N LEU A 280 20.30 6.84 4.46
CA LEU A 280 18.86 7.06 4.45
C LEU A 280 18.13 5.72 4.30
N PRO A 281 16.87 5.60 4.76
CA PRO A 281 16.09 4.39 4.59
C PRO A 281 15.93 4.03 3.10
N GLU A 282 16.15 2.76 2.78
CA GLU A 282 15.92 2.18 1.45
C GLU A 282 14.57 1.47 1.45
N VAL A 283 13.56 2.08 0.85
CA VAL A 283 12.19 1.58 0.91
C VAL A 283 11.66 1.33 -0.51
N PRO A 284 11.66 0.07 -0.96
CA PRO A 284 11.01 -0.29 -2.22
C PRO A 284 9.49 -0.11 -2.10
N VAL A 285 8.88 0.39 -3.17
CA VAL A 285 7.43 0.67 -3.22
C VAL A 285 6.83 -0.14 -4.36
N GLU A 286 5.72 -0.82 -4.09
CA GLU A 286 4.85 -1.39 -5.12
C GLU A 286 3.97 -0.29 -5.68
N LEU A 287 4.01 -0.07 -7.00
CA LEU A 287 3.36 1.07 -7.66
C LEU A 287 2.08 0.69 -8.41
N ASP A 288 1.81 -0.60 -8.58
CA ASP A 288 0.60 -1.09 -9.26
C ASP A 288 -0.66 -1.00 -8.39
N ASP A 289 -0.52 -0.57 -7.13
CA ASP A 289 -1.58 -0.48 -6.11
C ASP A 289 -2.52 -1.70 -6.07
N PRO A 290 -1.98 -2.92 -5.82
CA PRO A 290 -2.81 -4.10 -5.83
C PRO A 290 -3.82 -4.07 -4.67
N VAL A 291 -5.02 -4.62 -4.90
CA VAL A 291 -5.89 -5.08 -3.81
C VAL A 291 -5.18 -6.20 -3.05
N ILE A 292 -5.20 -6.11 -1.72
CA ILE A 292 -4.57 -7.06 -0.80
C ILE A 292 -5.57 -7.53 0.25
N LEU A 293 -5.34 -8.71 0.80
CA LEU A 293 -6.15 -9.32 1.85
C LEU A 293 -5.87 -8.58 3.15
N GLU A 294 -6.83 -7.84 3.68
CA GLU A 294 -6.68 -7.17 4.97
C GLU A 294 -6.93 -8.15 6.11
N ARG A 295 -8.04 -8.89 6.02
CA ARG A 295 -8.56 -9.66 7.15
C ARG A 295 -9.32 -10.90 6.73
N GLN A 296 -9.22 -11.94 7.54
CA GLN A 296 -10.10 -13.10 7.50
C GLN A 296 -10.86 -13.25 8.82
N THR A 297 -12.20 -13.33 8.74
CA THR A 297 -13.03 -13.68 9.89
C THR A 297 -13.40 -15.16 9.80
N VAL A 298 -13.00 -15.94 10.81
CA VAL A 298 -13.19 -17.39 10.88
C VAL A 298 -14.33 -17.72 11.83
N LEU A 299 -15.33 -18.44 11.33
CA LEU A 299 -16.43 -18.98 12.12
C LEU A 299 -16.29 -20.50 12.18
N ALA A 300 -15.80 -21.04 13.29
CA ALA A 300 -15.57 -22.48 13.48
C ALA A 300 -16.01 -23.01 14.86
N ARG A 301 -16.97 -22.33 15.52
CA ARG A 301 -17.56 -22.81 16.78
C ARG A 301 -19.07 -23.00 16.63
N GLY A 302 -19.53 -24.22 16.88
CA GLY A 302 -20.97 -24.50 17.00
C GLY A 302 -21.49 -24.12 18.38
N GLU A 303 -22.74 -23.68 18.49
CA GLU A 303 -23.41 -23.36 19.77
C GLU A 303 -23.34 -24.52 20.80
N GLY A 304 -23.32 -25.78 20.32
CA GLY A 304 -23.16 -26.99 21.12
C GLY A 304 -21.72 -27.53 21.23
N SER A 305 -20.72 -26.81 20.70
CA SER A 305 -19.33 -27.29 20.53
C SER A 305 -19.21 -28.56 19.66
N GLU A 306 -20.20 -28.80 18.79
CA GLU A 306 -20.20 -29.88 17.80
C GLU A 306 -20.07 -29.29 16.39
N LEU A 307 -19.26 -29.94 15.56
CA LEU A 307 -19.06 -29.61 14.15
C LEU A 307 -19.29 -30.86 13.27
N PRO A 308 -19.97 -30.72 12.12
CA PRO A 308 -20.39 -29.45 11.49
C PRO A 308 -21.63 -28.84 12.17
N ALA A 309 -21.74 -27.51 12.13
CA ALA A 309 -22.88 -26.77 12.66
C ALA A 309 -23.66 -26.08 11.53
N THR A 310 -24.95 -25.80 11.77
CA THR A 310 -25.76 -25.00 10.83
C THR A 310 -25.18 -23.59 10.73
N MET A 311 -25.36 -22.94 9.57
CA MET A 311 -24.79 -21.60 9.35
C MET A 311 -25.23 -20.55 10.38
N SER A 312 -26.46 -20.66 10.89
CA SER A 312 -27.00 -19.79 11.94
C SER A 312 -26.34 -20.00 13.31
N ASN A 313 -25.72 -21.16 13.52
CA ASN A 313 -25.17 -21.60 14.80
C ASN A 313 -23.63 -21.64 14.80
N LEU A 314 -23.00 -21.28 13.68
CA LEU A 314 -21.57 -21.03 13.61
C LEU A 314 -21.29 -19.62 14.12
N SER A 315 -20.46 -19.53 15.16
CA SER A 315 -19.96 -18.27 15.72
C SER A 315 -18.50 -18.03 15.35
N VAL A 316 -18.08 -16.77 15.42
CA VAL A 316 -16.68 -16.37 15.24
C VAL A 316 -15.80 -17.10 16.27
N SER A 317 -14.67 -17.61 15.80
CA SER A 317 -13.66 -18.28 16.61
C SER A 317 -12.28 -17.64 16.49
N ALA A 318 -12.00 -16.95 15.39
CA ALA A 318 -10.78 -16.19 15.21
C ALA A 318 -10.95 -15.07 14.17
N GLU A 319 -10.12 -14.04 14.28
CA GLU A 319 -9.90 -13.04 13.24
C GLU A 319 -8.40 -12.97 12.93
N LEU A 320 -8.04 -13.03 11.66
CA LEU A 320 -6.67 -12.94 11.18
C LEU A 320 -6.50 -11.61 10.45
N GLU A 321 -5.49 -10.84 10.84
CA GLU A 321 -5.08 -9.59 10.20
C GLU A 321 -3.74 -9.80 9.49
N PHE A 322 -3.60 -9.21 8.31
CA PHE A 322 -2.45 -9.39 7.43
C PHE A 322 -1.70 -8.07 7.32
N ASP A 323 -0.40 -8.11 7.61
CA ASP A 323 0.46 -6.92 7.67
C ASP A 323 1.41 -6.86 6.49
N TYR A 324 1.54 -5.69 5.85
CA TYR A 324 2.30 -5.53 4.60
C TYR A 324 3.39 -4.47 4.69
N SER A 325 4.48 -4.70 3.96
CA SER A 325 5.48 -3.68 3.64
C SER A 325 5.08 -2.85 2.42
N GLU A 326 5.77 -1.72 2.20
CA GLU A 326 5.49 -0.80 1.09
C GLU A 326 5.74 -1.42 -0.30
N ASP A 327 6.55 -2.48 -0.39
CA ASP A 327 6.77 -3.27 -1.61
C ASP A 327 5.71 -4.36 -1.86
N GLY A 328 4.61 -4.33 -1.09
CA GLY A 328 3.47 -5.23 -1.21
C GLY A 328 3.69 -6.61 -0.61
N ARG A 329 4.79 -6.85 0.11
CA ARG A 329 5.07 -8.15 0.72
C ARG A 329 4.36 -8.31 2.06
N LEU A 330 3.84 -9.51 2.30
CA LEU A 330 3.31 -9.89 3.60
C LEU A 330 4.45 -10.02 4.62
N THR A 331 4.39 -9.25 5.70
CA THR A 331 5.38 -9.21 6.77
C THR A 331 4.94 -10.02 7.98
N ALA A 332 3.64 -10.00 8.31
CA ALA A 332 3.08 -10.82 9.36
C ALA A 332 1.62 -11.19 9.11
N VAL A 333 1.17 -12.25 9.78
CA VAL A 333 -0.24 -12.56 10.00
C VAL A 333 -0.44 -12.64 11.50
N THR A 334 -1.35 -11.84 12.02
CA THR A 334 -1.67 -11.78 13.45
C THR A 334 -3.08 -12.34 13.64
N ALA A 335 -3.26 -13.22 14.63
CA ALA A 335 -4.58 -13.78 14.93
C ALA A 335 -5.03 -13.39 16.34
N ASN A 336 -6.27 -12.91 16.42
CA ASN A 336 -7.07 -12.92 17.64
C ASN A 336 -7.87 -14.23 17.65
N GLY A 337 -7.62 -15.13 18.60
CA GLY A 337 -7.93 -16.56 18.49
C GLY A 337 -6.82 -17.37 17.83
N CYS A 338 -7.16 -18.53 17.26
CA CYS A 338 -6.18 -19.51 16.78
C CYS A 338 -6.14 -19.59 15.25
N MET A 339 -4.94 -19.49 14.68
CA MET A 339 -4.67 -19.75 13.27
C MET A 339 -4.08 -21.14 13.08
N MET A 340 -3.94 -21.61 11.84
CA MET A 340 -3.20 -22.84 11.54
C MET A 340 -2.30 -22.60 10.32
N PRO A 341 -1.00 -22.27 10.49
CA PRO A 341 -0.13 -21.96 9.35
C PRO A 341 0.02 -23.15 8.39
N SER A 342 -0.30 -22.95 7.10
CA SER A 342 -0.15 -23.98 6.07
C SER A 342 1.19 -23.85 5.36
N MET A 343 2.05 -24.87 5.43
CA MET A 343 3.33 -24.88 4.70
C MET A 343 3.12 -24.79 3.18
N ARG A 344 2.03 -25.36 2.65
CA ARG A 344 1.68 -25.26 1.22
C ARG A 344 1.40 -23.81 0.83
N GLU A 345 0.60 -23.12 1.63
CA GLU A 345 0.26 -21.72 1.35
C GLU A 345 1.46 -20.80 1.53
N MET A 346 2.29 -21.02 2.55
CA MET A 346 3.57 -20.33 2.69
C MET A 346 4.46 -20.54 1.46
N ALA A 347 4.55 -21.76 0.94
CA ALA A 347 5.34 -22.02 -0.28
C ALA A 347 4.74 -21.35 -1.53
N ARG A 348 3.41 -21.22 -1.66
CA ARG A 348 2.77 -20.39 -2.70
C ARG A 348 3.17 -18.93 -2.58
N LEU A 349 3.08 -18.35 -1.37
CA LEU A 349 3.48 -16.98 -1.10
C LEU A 349 4.98 -16.75 -1.37
N ILE A 350 5.85 -17.70 -0.99
CA ILE A 350 7.30 -17.61 -1.23
C ILE A 350 7.61 -17.65 -2.73
N ASN A 351 6.91 -18.50 -3.52
CA ASN A 351 7.04 -18.50 -4.98
C ASN A 351 6.61 -17.16 -5.59
N ALA A 352 5.61 -16.50 -4.99
CA ALA A 352 5.18 -15.14 -5.29
C ALA A 352 6.06 -14.05 -4.66
N ARG A 353 7.27 -14.40 -4.17
CA ARG A 353 8.24 -13.45 -3.58
C ARG A 353 7.66 -12.62 -2.43
N GLY A 354 6.70 -13.18 -1.69
CA GLY A 354 6.04 -12.54 -0.56
C GLY A 354 4.88 -11.63 -0.92
N ARG A 355 4.63 -11.35 -2.21
CA ARG A 355 3.54 -10.49 -2.66
C ARG A 355 2.27 -11.31 -2.79
N ILE A 356 1.29 -11.03 -1.95
CA ILE A 356 0.08 -11.85 -1.89
C ILE A 356 -0.78 -11.71 -3.15
N ALA A 357 -0.79 -10.53 -3.76
CA ALA A 357 -1.51 -10.27 -5.00
C ALA A 357 -0.98 -11.12 -6.18
N ASP A 358 0.33 -11.41 -6.20
CA ASP A 358 0.99 -12.22 -7.21
C ASP A 358 0.65 -13.73 -7.11
N THR A 359 -0.16 -14.16 -6.11
CA THR A 359 -0.64 -15.55 -6.01
C THR A 359 -2.00 -15.76 -6.72
N ASP A 360 -2.55 -14.72 -7.36
CA ASP A 360 -3.86 -14.60 -8.01
C ASP A 360 -5.09 -14.76 -7.10
N VAL A 361 -5.11 -15.76 -6.23
CA VAL A 361 -6.21 -16.04 -5.28
C VAL A 361 -5.91 -15.55 -3.85
N GLN A 362 -4.75 -14.92 -3.67
CA GLN A 362 -4.21 -14.37 -2.43
C GLN A 362 -3.88 -15.42 -1.37
N TRP A 363 -4.80 -15.74 -0.46
CA TRP A 363 -4.54 -16.65 0.67
C TRP A 363 -5.58 -17.76 0.74
N MET A 364 -5.18 -19.01 0.52
CA MET A 364 -6.08 -20.13 0.82
C MET A 364 -6.21 -20.34 2.33
N PRO A 365 -7.44 -20.60 2.83
CA PRO A 365 -7.70 -20.67 4.26
C PRO A 365 -7.05 -21.92 4.87
N SER A 366 -6.54 -21.74 6.07
CA SER A 366 -6.07 -22.79 6.94
C SER A 366 -6.43 -22.40 8.37
N ILE A 367 -7.27 -23.21 9.01
CA ILE A 367 -7.98 -22.82 10.24
C ILE A 367 -7.78 -23.85 11.35
N SER A 368 -7.85 -23.40 12.59
CA SER A 368 -8.01 -24.29 13.74
C SER A 368 -9.50 -24.58 13.96
N LEU A 369 -9.85 -25.86 14.16
CA LEU A 369 -11.18 -26.26 14.64
C LEU A 369 -11.24 -26.38 16.17
N SER A 370 -10.18 -25.98 16.88
CA SER A 370 -10.15 -26.01 18.33
C SER A 370 -11.27 -25.15 18.91
N GLN A 371 -12.07 -25.76 19.80
CA GLN A 371 -13.14 -25.05 20.50
C GLN A 371 -12.60 -23.97 21.45
N GLU A 372 -11.33 -24.05 21.83
CA GLU A 372 -10.66 -23.06 22.67
C GLU A 372 -10.42 -21.73 21.93
N SER A 373 -10.31 -21.76 20.59
CA SER A 373 -10.03 -20.57 19.77
C SER A 373 -10.99 -19.43 20.06
N ALA A 374 -12.29 -19.74 20.18
CA ALA A 374 -13.30 -18.71 20.46
C ALA A 374 -13.16 -18.10 21.87
N SER A 375 -12.63 -18.87 22.83
CA SER A 375 -12.40 -18.37 24.20
C SER A 375 -11.23 -17.39 24.23
N TYR A 376 -10.21 -17.62 23.41
CA TYR A 376 -9.12 -16.68 23.18
C TYR A 376 -9.62 -15.42 22.47
N HIS A 377 -10.38 -15.59 21.38
CA HIS A 377 -10.99 -14.48 20.63
C HIS A 377 -11.89 -13.56 21.46
N GLU A 378 -12.58 -14.09 22.49
CA GLU A 378 -13.39 -13.29 23.43
C GLU A 378 -12.54 -12.31 24.27
N VAL A 379 -11.23 -12.54 24.39
CA VAL A 379 -10.28 -11.64 25.04
C VAL A 379 -9.63 -10.77 23.97
N GLU A 380 -9.72 -9.45 24.13
CA GLU A 380 -9.12 -8.52 23.19
C GLU A 380 -7.58 -8.64 23.19
N GLY A 381 -7.00 -8.89 22.02
CA GLY A 381 -5.55 -8.93 21.82
C GLY A 381 -5.13 -9.89 20.71
N ALA A 382 -3.85 -9.85 20.38
CA ALA A 382 -3.23 -10.83 19.50
C ALA A 382 -2.78 -12.05 20.32
N ASP A 383 -3.25 -13.23 19.92
CA ASP A 383 -2.94 -14.51 20.57
C ASP A 383 -1.85 -15.29 19.83
N GLU A 384 -1.82 -15.18 18.50
CA GLU A 384 -0.85 -15.86 17.66
C GLU A 384 -0.30 -14.93 16.59
N ARG A 385 0.95 -15.16 16.18
CA ARG A 385 1.60 -14.37 15.13
C ARG A 385 2.54 -15.21 14.29
N LEU A 386 2.37 -15.13 12.96
CA LEU A 386 3.29 -15.64 11.96
C LEU A 386 4.06 -14.46 11.36
N THR A 387 5.37 -14.37 11.56
CA THR A 387 6.21 -13.28 11.03
C THR A 387 7.17 -13.81 9.97
N PHE A 388 7.28 -13.10 8.85
CA PHE A 388 8.19 -13.42 7.75
C PHE A 388 9.45 -12.54 7.78
N ASN A 389 10.60 -13.16 7.58
CA ASN A 389 11.85 -12.49 7.27
C ASN A 389 12.32 -12.96 5.89
N TRP A 390 11.97 -12.17 4.87
CA TRP A 390 12.24 -12.46 3.47
C TRP A 390 13.74 -12.45 3.13
N GLN A 391 14.52 -11.59 3.80
CA GLN A 391 15.97 -11.47 3.58
C GLN A 391 16.70 -12.74 4.03
N ASP A 392 16.37 -13.24 5.23
CA ASP A 392 17.00 -14.43 5.80
C ASP A 392 16.32 -15.74 5.37
N ARG A 393 15.23 -15.65 4.59
CA ARG A 393 14.42 -16.81 4.14
C ARG A 393 13.89 -17.66 5.29
N THR A 394 13.39 -16.97 6.31
CA THR A 394 12.81 -17.60 7.49
C THR A 394 11.46 -17.01 7.83
N ALA A 395 10.67 -17.77 8.59
CA ALA A 395 9.48 -17.26 9.25
C ALA A 395 9.37 -17.88 10.65
N THR A 396 8.62 -17.25 11.53
CA THR A 396 8.45 -17.71 12.90
C THR A 396 6.99 -17.64 13.30
N PHE A 397 6.51 -18.70 13.92
CA PHE A 397 5.17 -18.76 14.51
C PHE A 397 5.27 -18.71 16.03
N GLU A 398 4.61 -17.73 16.62
CA GLU A 398 4.45 -17.51 18.04
C GLU A 398 3.00 -17.78 18.43
N THR A 399 2.78 -18.47 19.54
CA THR A 399 1.44 -18.74 20.08
C THR A 399 1.45 -18.59 21.59
N THR A 400 0.42 -17.93 22.12
CA THR A 400 0.09 -17.90 23.56
C THR A 400 -1.06 -18.85 23.91
N THR A 401 -1.57 -19.59 22.91
CA THR A 401 -2.78 -20.42 23.03
C THR A 401 -2.44 -21.88 23.31
N THR A 402 -3.46 -22.63 23.75
CA THR A 402 -3.41 -24.09 23.87
C THR A 402 -4.03 -24.81 22.67
N CYS A 403 -4.33 -24.09 21.58
CA CYS A 403 -4.97 -24.64 20.38
C CYS A 403 -4.11 -25.65 19.61
N HIS A 404 -2.80 -25.69 19.87
CA HIS A 404 -1.83 -26.51 19.14
C HIS A 404 -1.21 -27.58 20.04
N PRO A 405 -1.75 -28.82 20.04
CA PRO A 405 -1.22 -29.91 20.84
C PRO A 405 0.28 -30.15 20.59
N GLY A 406 1.06 -30.18 21.67
CA GLY A 406 2.49 -30.48 21.59
C GLY A 406 3.39 -29.30 21.17
N LEU A 407 2.82 -28.10 20.99
CA LEU A 407 3.58 -26.85 20.93
C LEU A 407 3.60 -26.17 22.30
N ALA A 408 4.74 -25.56 22.64
CA ALA A 408 4.86 -24.77 23.86
C ALA A 408 4.23 -23.38 23.64
N SER A 409 3.21 -23.05 24.43
CA SER A 409 2.64 -21.70 24.48
C SER A 409 3.55 -20.75 25.26
N SER A 410 3.77 -19.54 24.77
CA SER A 410 4.41 -18.47 25.55
C SER A 410 3.37 -17.72 26.41
N SER A 411 3.83 -16.99 27.43
CA SER A 411 2.94 -16.12 28.22
C SER A 411 2.57 -14.81 27.50
N ALA A 412 3.28 -14.47 26.43
CA ALA A 412 3.09 -13.27 25.62
C ALA A 412 3.78 -13.42 24.26
N LEU A 413 3.28 -12.72 23.25
CA LEU A 413 3.97 -12.56 21.96
C LEU A 413 5.28 -11.78 22.13
N GLY A 414 6.22 -11.97 21.21
CA GLY A 414 7.59 -11.43 21.26
C GLY A 414 8.58 -12.31 22.05
N GLY A 415 8.16 -13.51 22.43
CA GLY A 415 9.01 -14.52 23.07
C GLY A 415 9.70 -15.46 22.07
N PRO A 416 10.30 -16.57 22.55
CA PRO A 416 10.76 -17.63 21.66
C PRO A 416 9.59 -18.19 20.83
N PRO A 417 9.75 -18.39 19.52
CA PRO A 417 8.70 -18.93 18.67
C PRO A 417 8.50 -20.42 18.93
N ALA A 418 7.25 -20.86 18.78
CA ALA A 418 6.85 -22.25 18.90
C ALA A 418 7.26 -23.08 17.67
N ILE A 419 7.26 -22.46 16.48
CA ILE A 419 7.74 -23.07 15.24
C ILE A 419 8.66 -22.10 14.50
N ARG A 420 9.76 -22.63 13.98
CA ARG A 420 10.65 -21.93 13.05
C ARG A 420 10.52 -22.52 11.66
N TYR A 421 10.34 -21.67 10.67
CA TYR A 421 10.31 -22.03 9.28
C TYR A 421 11.57 -21.54 8.57
N GLY A 422 12.10 -22.33 7.65
CA GLY A 422 13.18 -21.93 6.76
C GLY A 422 13.04 -22.61 5.40
N TRP A 423 13.39 -21.92 4.32
CA TRP A 423 13.22 -22.44 2.97
C TRP A 423 14.45 -22.31 2.07
N THR A 424 14.55 -23.24 1.13
CA THR A 424 15.53 -23.23 0.04
C THR A 424 14.83 -22.95 -1.28
N MET A 425 15.55 -22.29 -2.19
CA MET A 425 15.06 -21.96 -3.53
C MET A 425 15.90 -22.65 -4.59
N ALA A 426 15.26 -23.16 -5.64
CA ALA A 426 15.87 -23.61 -6.88
C ALA A 426 15.06 -23.03 -8.06
N ASP A 427 15.74 -22.51 -9.08
CA ASP A 427 15.11 -21.93 -10.27
C ASP A 427 13.97 -20.94 -9.97
N ALA A 428 14.21 -20.04 -9.00
CA ALA A 428 13.28 -19.03 -8.49
C ALA A 428 11.98 -19.58 -7.84
N ARG A 429 11.93 -20.89 -7.53
CA ARG A 429 10.83 -21.52 -6.80
C ARG A 429 11.32 -22.21 -5.53
N VAL A 430 10.41 -22.49 -4.60
CA VAL A 430 10.70 -23.25 -3.38
C VAL A 430 11.10 -24.67 -3.75
N ASP A 431 12.28 -25.08 -3.30
CA ASP A 431 12.78 -26.46 -3.40
C ASP A 431 12.42 -27.27 -2.14
N SER A 432 12.55 -26.64 -0.97
CA SER A 432 12.07 -27.21 0.28
C SER A 432 11.70 -26.12 1.29
N LEU A 433 10.69 -26.39 2.11
CA LEU A 433 10.31 -25.59 3.27
C LEU A 433 10.35 -26.51 4.48
N THR A 434 11.11 -26.14 5.50
CA THR A 434 11.25 -26.90 6.75
C THR A 434 10.57 -26.14 7.87
N ALA A 435 9.76 -26.82 8.67
CA ALA A 435 9.20 -26.35 9.93
C ALA A 435 9.80 -27.15 11.09
N THR A 436 10.31 -26.46 12.11
CA THR A 436 10.95 -27.09 13.27
C THR A 436 10.30 -26.57 14.55
N SER A 437 9.79 -27.49 15.36
CA SER A 437 9.35 -27.26 16.74
C SER A 437 10.24 -28.06 17.71
N ASP A 438 9.99 -27.94 19.01
CA ASP A 438 10.71 -28.72 20.03
C ASP A 438 10.45 -30.24 19.93
N SER A 439 9.33 -30.64 19.31
CA SER A 439 8.83 -32.01 19.31
C SER A 439 8.91 -32.71 17.96
N LYS A 440 8.91 -31.98 16.85
CA LYS A 440 8.91 -32.54 15.48
C LYS A 440 9.61 -31.64 14.47
N THR A 441 10.13 -32.26 13.40
CA THR A 441 10.57 -31.57 12.19
C THR A 441 9.73 -31.99 11.01
N GLU A 442 9.08 -31.02 10.35
CA GLU A 442 8.31 -31.23 9.14
C GLU A 442 9.04 -30.62 7.94
N VAL A 443 8.99 -31.28 6.80
CA VAL A 443 9.56 -30.78 5.54
C VAL A 443 8.53 -30.94 4.43
N LEU A 444 8.21 -29.83 3.77
CA LEU A 444 7.43 -29.78 2.55
C LEU A 444 8.38 -29.67 1.35
N ARG A 445 8.23 -30.57 0.39
CA ARG A 445 8.90 -30.52 -0.92
C ARG A 445 7.87 -30.37 -2.02
N PRO A 446 7.75 -29.20 -2.65
CA PRO A 446 6.85 -29.01 -3.79
C PRO A 446 7.22 -29.91 -4.97
N ASP A 447 6.21 -30.42 -5.65
CA ASP A 447 6.26 -31.06 -6.96
C ASP A 447 5.50 -30.18 -7.95
N TYR A 448 6.25 -29.54 -8.84
CA TYR A 448 5.71 -28.63 -9.84
C TYR A 448 5.23 -29.33 -11.13
N GLN A 449 5.27 -30.67 -11.18
CA GLN A 449 4.70 -31.39 -12.30
C GLN A 449 3.20 -31.10 -12.40
N PHE A 450 2.79 -30.50 -13.53
CA PHE A 450 1.42 -30.04 -13.79
C PHE A 450 0.87 -28.97 -12.82
N ALA A 451 1.73 -28.31 -12.04
CA ALA A 451 1.31 -27.24 -11.15
C ALA A 451 0.73 -26.04 -11.93
N ASN A 452 -0.10 -25.27 -11.22
CA ASN A 452 -0.62 -23.97 -11.62
C ASN A 452 -0.48 -22.99 -10.43
N ASP A 453 -0.90 -21.74 -10.61
CA ASP A 453 -0.70 -20.68 -9.63
C ASP A 453 -1.52 -20.89 -8.34
N ALA A 454 -2.63 -21.62 -8.42
CA ALA A 454 -3.45 -21.99 -7.27
C ALA A 454 -2.98 -23.26 -6.54
N PHE A 455 -2.36 -24.22 -7.24
CA PHE A 455 -2.05 -25.52 -6.67
C PHE A 455 -0.82 -26.20 -7.30
N PHE A 456 0.00 -26.81 -6.44
CA PHE A 456 1.10 -27.70 -6.81
C PHE A 456 1.00 -29.03 -6.03
N GLY A 457 1.54 -30.10 -6.59
CA GLY A 457 1.73 -31.35 -5.84
C GLY A 457 2.84 -31.19 -4.79
N PHE A 458 2.92 -32.05 -3.80
CA PHE A 458 3.97 -31.96 -2.78
C PHE A 458 4.20 -33.29 -2.08
N THR A 459 5.36 -33.40 -1.43
CA THR A 459 5.64 -34.41 -0.40
C THR A 459 5.84 -33.70 0.93
N ARG A 460 5.03 -34.04 1.94
CA ARG A 460 5.21 -33.66 3.34
C ARG A 460 5.82 -34.83 4.10
N SER A 461 6.95 -34.59 4.75
CA SER A 461 7.60 -35.57 5.61
C SER A 461 7.71 -35.08 7.04
N VAL A 462 7.42 -35.92 8.02
CA VAL A 462 7.57 -35.65 9.46
C VAL A 462 8.63 -36.59 10.01
N ASP A 463 9.65 -36.02 10.65
CA ASP A 463 10.79 -36.74 11.23
C ASP A 463 11.44 -37.76 10.27
N GLY A 464 11.46 -37.41 8.98
CA GLY A 464 12.03 -38.22 7.89
C GLY A 464 11.10 -39.28 7.29
N VAL A 465 9.85 -39.39 7.75
CA VAL A 465 8.83 -40.27 7.18
C VAL A 465 7.93 -39.46 6.25
N ASN A 466 7.76 -39.90 5.00
CA ASN A 466 6.82 -39.28 4.07
C ASN A 466 5.37 -39.60 4.49
N GLU A 467 4.75 -38.69 5.22
CA GLU A 467 3.39 -38.87 5.71
C GLU A 467 2.37 -38.68 4.61
N GLU A 468 2.56 -37.66 3.79
CA GLU A 468 1.60 -37.26 2.77
C GLU A 468 2.33 -36.92 1.46
N ILE A 469 1.87 -37.49 0.36
CA ILE A 469 2.36 -37.25 -0.98
C ILE A 469 1.15 -36.97 -1.86
N VAL A 470 1.01 -35.72 -2.28
CA VAL A 470 -0.02 -35.25 -3.22
C VAL A 470 0.61 -35.08 -4.59
N ALA A 471 0.16 -35.83 -5.59
CA ALA A 471 0.66 -35.74 -6.95
C ALA A 471 -0.45 -35.36 -7.92
N LEU A 472 -0.26 -34.27 -8.69
CA LEU A 472 -1.12 -33.92 -9.80
C LEU A 472 -0.91 -34.92 -10.93
N THR A 473 -1.98 -35.49 -11.47
CA THR A 473 -1.87 -36.59 -12.46
C THR A 473 -1.95 -36.11 -13.91
N SER A 474 -2.47 -34.90 -14.12
CA SER A 474 -2.50 -34.22 -15.43
C SER A 474 -2.53 -32.70 -15.25
N SER A 475 -2.39 -31.96 -16.35
CA SER A 475 -2.79 -30.56 -16.41
C SER A 475 -4.30 -30.41 -16.18
N VAL A 476 -4.75 -29.18 -15.93
CA VAL A 476 -6.17 -28.81 -15.88
C VAL A 476 -6.87 -29.26 -17.18
N GLN A 477 -8.02 -29.92 -17.03
CA GLN A 477 -8.84 -30.45 -18.12
C GLN A 477 -10.12 -29.63 -18.20
N SER A 478 -10.29 -28.88 -19.29
CA SER A 478 -11.51 -28.13 -19.53
C SER A 478 -12.67 -29.07 -19.89
N CYS A 479 -13.85 -28.74 -19.38
CA CYS A 479 -15.14 -29.34 -19.69
C CYS A 479 -16.18 -28.26 -20.03
N GLU A 480 -15.74 -27.09 -20.52
CA GLU A 480 -16.65 -26.00 -20.88
C GLU A 480 -17.70 -26.40 -21.92
N GLY A 481 -17.36 -27.35 -22.81
CA GLY A 481 -18.30 -27.90 -23.78
C GLY A 481 -19.39 -28.80 -23.19
N ASP A 482 -19.22 -29.24 -21.94
CA ASP A 482 -20.18 -30.08 -21.22
C ASP A 482 -21.12 -29.26 -20.31
N ILE A 483 -20.97 -27.92 -20.29
CA ILE A 483 -21.82 -27.04 -19.49
C ILE A 483 -23.26 -27.07 -20.02
N ASP A 484 -24.22 -27.31 -19.11
CA ASP A 484 -25.64 -27.24 -19.48
C ASP A 484 -25.97 -25.83 -19.98
N PRO A 485 -26.64 -25.66 -21.14
CA PRO A 485 -27.07 -24.36 -21.63
C PRO A 485 -27.84 -23.50 -20.62
N GLU A 486 -28.53 -24.11 -19.65
CA GLU A 486 -29.23 -23.40 -18.57
C GLU A 486 -28.27 -22.84 -17.49
N ASP A 487 -27.08 -23.44 -17.34
CA ASP A 487 -26.07 -23.09 -16.32
C ASP A 487 -24.97 -22.16 -16.86
N VAL A 488 -24.94 -21.86 -18.17
CA VAL A 488 -23.90 -21.02 -18.79
C VAL A 488 -23.81 -19.63 -18.14
N ASP A 489 -24.94 -19.08 -17.70
CA ASP A 489 -25.02 -17.78 -17.04
C ASP A 489 -25.00 -17.88 -15.50
N ALA A 490 -24.79 -19.07 -14.94
CA ALA A 490 -24.70 -19.24 -13.50
C ALA A 490 -23.44 -18.56 -12.94
N ALA A 491 -23.56 -18.12 -11.68
CA ALA A 491 -22.53 -17.37 -10.95
C ALA A 491 -21.16 -18.07 -10.99
N GLN A 492 -21.18 -19.38 -10.78
CA GLN A 492 -20.01 -20.24 -10.72
C GLN A 492 -20.37 -21.59 -11.34
N VAL A 493 -19.50 -22.11 -12.21
CA VAL A 493 -19.69 -23.39 -12.90
C VAL A 493 -18.38 -24.17 -12.81
N VAL A 494 -18.47 -25.47 -12.60
CA VAL A 494 -17.30 -26.36 -12.70
C VAL A 494 -16.96 -26.53 -14.17
N SER A 495 -16.14 -25.64 -14.71
CA SER A 495 -15.77 -25.61 -16.14
C SER A 495 -14.45 -26.32 -16.43
N ALA A 496 -13.68 -26.65 -15.39
CA ALA A 496 -12.49 -27.48 -15.51
C ALA A 496 -12.21 -28.28 -14.23
N GLN A 497 -11.46 -29.37 -14.39
CA GLN A 497 -11.02 -30.22 -13.28
C GLN A 497 -9.54 -30.60 -13.42
N GLN A 498 -8.88 -30.84 -12.29
CA GLN A 498 -7.52 -31.38 -12.27
C GLN A 498 -7.42 -32.55 -11.28
N PRO A 499 -7.26 -33.79 -11.78
CA PRO A 499 -7.17 -34.96 -10.93
C PRO A 499 -5.82 -35.06 -10.21
N PHE A 500 -5.86 -35.51 -8.96
CA PHE A 500 -4.66 -35.77 -8.15
C PHE A 500 -4.77 -37.08 -7.37
N THR A 501 -3.66 -37.53 -6.81
CA THR A 501 -3.59 -38.69 -5.94
C THR A 501 -2.98 -38.31 -4.60
N VAL A 502 -3.45 -38.94 -3.53
CA VAL A 502 -2.86 -38.86 -2.20
C VAL A 502 -2.28 -40.22 -1.85
N THR A 503 -1.03 -40.26 -1.42
CA THR A 503 -0.32 -41.45 -0.94
C THR A 503 0.57 -41.08 0.26
N GLY A 504 1.28 -42.03 0.84
CA GLY A 504 2.14 -41.81 2.02
C GLY A 504 1.81 -42.78 3.14
N SER A 505 2.13 -42.41 4.38
CA SER A 505 1.72 -43.17 5.57
C SER A 505 0.37 -42.72 6.16
N ILE A 506 -0.21 -41.63 5.64
CA ILE A 506 -1.56 -41.18 6.04
C ILE A 506 -2.63 -42.23 5.70
N THR A 507 -3.61 -42.38 6.57
CA THR A 507 -4.71 -43.31 6.35
C THR A 507 -5.74 -42.71 5.40
N LEU A 508 -5.99 -43.37 4.26
CA LEU A 508 -7.01 -42.97 3.28
C LEU A 508 -8.37 -43.57 3.65
N PRO A 509 -9.41 -42.76 3.91
CA PRO A 509 -10.77 -43.24 4.04
C PRO A 509 -11.26 -43.91 2.76
N ASP A 510 -12.15 -44.92 2.88
CA ASP A 510 -12.74 -45.61 1.72
C ASP A 510 -13.58 -44.65 0.86
N GLU A 511 -14.10 -43.57 1.45
CA GLU A 511 -14.90 -42.55 0.79
C GLU A 511 -14.05 -41.50 0.04
N PHE A 512 -12.77 -41.35 0.39
CA PHE A 512 -11.86 -40.37 -0.21
C PHE A 512 -11.26 -40.91 -1.52
N THR A 513 -12.10 -41.00 -2.55
CA THR A 513 -11.74 -41.63 -3.83
C THR A 513 -11.76 -40.66 -5.00
N SER A 514 -10.80 -40.84 -5.91
CA SER A 514 -10.65 -40.06 -7.16
C SER A 514 -10.70 -38.54 -6.95
N PRO A 515 -9.85 -37.98 -6.07
CA PRO A 515 -9.95 -36.57 -5.74
C PRO A 515 -9.48 -35.71 -6.92
N ALA A 516 -10.18 -34.60 -7.13
CA ALA A 516 -9.88 -33.63 -8.17
C ALA A 516 -10.12 -32.21 -7.64
N LEU A 517 -9.27 -31.30 -8.08
CA LEU A 517 -9.49 -29.86 -7.97
C LEU A 517 -10.58 -29.48 -8.98
N GLU A 518 -11.53 -28.64 -8.56
CA GLU A 518 -12.55 -28.07 -9.43
C GLU A 518 -12.24 -26.59 -9.67
N PHE A 519 -12.45 -26.09 -10.89
CA PHE A 519 -12.19 -24.69 -11.26
C PHE A 519 -13.33 -24.09 -12.09
N ASP A 520 -13.47 -22.76 -12.01
CA ASP A 520 -14.17 -21.94 -13.01
C ASP A 520 -13.12 -21.14 -13.79
N THR A 521 -13.01 -21.46 -15.07
CA THR A 521 -12.03 -20.93 -16.05
C THR A 521 -12.67 -20.04 -17.10
N ARG A 522 -13.98 -19.80 -17.01
CA ARG A 522 -14.71 -19.00 -18.00
C ARG A 522 -14.25 -17.54 -17.94
N ASN A 523 -14.33 -16.83 -19.06
CA ASN A 523 -14.04 -15.39 -19.15
C ASN A 523 -12.62 -15.03 -18.64
N ASP A 524 -11.62 -15.81 -19.03
CA ASP A 524 -10.21 -15.64 -18.65
C ASP A 524 -9.95 -15.68 -17.13
N ARG A 525 -10.84 -16.32 -16.37
CA ARG A 525 -10.67 -16.55 -14.93
C ARG A 525 -9.83 -17.79 -14.67
N PHE A 526 -9.32 -17.88 -13.45
CA PHE A 526 -8.74 -19.11 -12.94
C PHE A 526 -9.10 -19.26 -11.46
N ARG A 527 -10.37 -19.54 -11.19
CA ARG A 527 -10.95 -19.59 -9.83
C ARG A 527 -11.01 -21.04 -9.31
N PRO A 528 -10.21 -21.43 -8.30
CA PRO A 528 -10.40 -22.69 -7.61
C PRO A 528 -11.78 -22.72 -6.95
N LEU A 529 -12.59 -23.73 -7.25
CA LEU A 529 -13.91 -23.90 -6.65
C LEU A 529 -13.87 -24.88 -5.49
N ARG A 530 -13.12 -25.97 -5.62
CA ARG A 530 -13.05 -27.00 -4.60
C ARG A 530 -11.69 -27.69 -4.53
N PHE A 531 -11.24 -27.94 -3.30
CA PHE A 531 -10.05 -28.75 -3.02
C PHE A 531 -10.31 -29.67 -1.82
N GLY A 532 -10.14 -30.98 -2.04
CA GLY A 532 -10.28 -32.00 -0.99
C GLY A 532 -8.94 -32.36 -0.35
N PHE A 533 -8.93 -32.59 0.96
CA PHE A 533 -7.71 -32.95 1.69
C PHE A 533 -8.01 -33.83 2.91
N LEU A 534 -6.96 -34.41 3.48
CA LEU A 534 -7.00 -35.20 4.70
C LEU A 534 -6.17 -34.51 5.77
N ASP A 535 -6.70 -34.49 6.99
CA ASP A 535 -6.01 -33.94 8.16
C ASP A 535 -6.46 -34.74 9.39
N GLU A 536 -5.57 -35.62 9.89
CA GLU A 536 -5.86 -36.50 11.01
C GLU A 536 -5.99 -35.71 12.34
N GLU A 537 -5.26 -34.61 12.49
CA GLU A 537 -5.31 -33.75 13.68
C GLU A 537 -6.63 -32.98 13.74
N MET A 538 -7.04 -32.40 12.60
CA MET A 538 -8.34 -31.74 12.46
C MET A 538 -9.50 -32.73 12.66
N SER A 539 -9.39 -33.94 12.08
CA SER A 539 -10.44 -34.98 12.21
C SER A 539 -10.58 -35.52 13.63
N SER A 540 -9.51 -35.49 14.42
CA SER A 540 -9.49 -35.97 15.82
C SER A 540 -9.74 -34.86 16.85
N THR A 541 -9.93 -33.62 16.41
CA THR A 541 -10.23 -32.48 17.28
C THR A 541 -11.55 -32.72 18.05
N PRO A 542 -11.59 -32.50 19.38
CA PRO A 542 -12.82 -32.67 20.16
C PRO A 542 -13.98 -31.85 19.61
N GLY A 543 -15.14 -32.50 19.42
CA GLY A 543 -16.34 -31.89 18.84
C GLY A 543 -16.44 -32.01 17.32
N VAL A 544 -15.39 -32.47 16.63
CA VAL A 544 -15.42 -32.72 15.18
C VAL A 544 -15.82 -34.18 14.92
N SER A 545 -16.84 -34.39 14.10
CA SER A 545 -17.21 -35.72 13.59
C SER A 545 -16.98 -35.79 12.08
N ASN A 546 -15.78 -36.24 11.69
CA ASN A 546 -15.44 -36.48 10.29
C ASN A 546 -14.47 -37.66 10.15
N THR A 547 -14.81 -38.62 9.29
CA THR A 547 -13.93 -39.75 8.94
C THR A 547 -13.70 -39.87 7.44
N GLU A 548 -14.29 -38.98 6.64
CA GLU A 548 -14.36 -39.10 5.17
C GLU A 548 -13.37 -38.15 4.46
N GLY A 549 -12.72 -37.25 5.21
CA GLY A 549 -11.88 -36.17 4.68
C GLY A 549 -12.63 -34.84 4.58
N PHE A 550 -11.94 -33.77 4.21
CA PHE A 550 -12.51 -32.43 4.11
C PHE A 550 -12.49 -31.90 2.67
N ASP A 551 -13.40 -30.99 2.36
CA ASP A 551 -13.37 -30.16 1.15
C ASP A 551 -13.44 -28.69 1.53
N TRP A 552 -12.51 -27.89 1.01
CA TRP A 552 -12.72 -26.45 0.88
C TRP A 552 -13.60 -26.16 -0.33
N ALA A 553 -14.65 -25.38 -0.16
CA ALA A 553 -15.47 -24.83 -1.23
C ALA A 553 -15.36 -23.29 -1.25
N PHE A 554 -15.00 -22.71 -2.38
CA PHE A 554 -14.70 -21.29 -2.55
C PHE A 554 -15.79 -20.57 -3.35
N TYR A 555 -16.14 -19.37 -2.90
CA TYR A 555 -17.19 -18.54 -3.47
C TYR A 555 -16.63 -17.15 -3.78
N TYR A 556 -17.06 -16.60 -4.91
CA TYR A 556 -16.51 -15.38 -5.51
C TYR A 556 -17.60 -14.33 -5.68
N PRO A 557 -17.24 -13.03 -5.67
CA PRO A 557 -18.19 -11.97 -5.99
C PRO A 557 -18.75 -12.10 -7.41
N PHE A 558 -19.98 -11.66 -7.59
CA PHE A 558 -20.57 -11.45 -8.92
C PHE A 558 -19.92 -10.24 -9.60
N ASP A 559 -19.78 -10.27 -10.93
CA ASP A 559 -19.14 -9.22 -11.70
C ASP A 559 -19.77 -7.82 -11.54
N ASN A 560 -21.06 -7.78 -11.20
CA ASN A 560 -21.80 -6.54 -10.96
C ASN A 560 -21.85 -6.13 -9.47
N SER A 561 -21.17 -6.88 -8.60
CA SER A 561 -21.00 -6.54 -7.18
C SER A 561 -19.95 -5.46 -7.02
N SER A 562 -20.12 -4.59 -6.02
CA SER A 562 -19.08 -3.66 -5.59
C SER A 562 -17.84 -4.36 -5.01
N GLU A 563 -17.97 -5.64 -4.65
CA GLU A 563 -16.86 -6.47 -4.13
C GLU A 563 -16.04 -7.10 -5.27
N PHE A 564 -16.47 -6.99 -6.53
CA PHE A 564 -15.72 -7.52 -7.67
C PHE A 564 -14.64 -6.53 -8.13
N VAL A 565 -13.42 -7.03 -8.22
CA VAL A 565 -12.23 -6.27 -8.64
C VAL A 565 -11.84 -6.75 -10.03
N ALA A 566 -12.01 -5.91 -11.06
CA ALA A 566 -11.87 -6.33 -12.45
C ALA A 566 -10.43 -6.73 -12.83
N ASP A 567 -9.44 -6.04 -12.28
CA ASP A 567 -8.00 -6.31 -12.41
C ASP A 567 -7.54 -7.52 -11.59
N GLN A 568 -8.34 -7.96 -10.61
CA GLN A 568 -8.07 -9.15 -9.79
C GLN A 568 -9.34 -10.01 -9.66
N PRO A 569 -9.79 -10.69 -10.72
CA PRO A 569 -11.08 -11.37 -10.73
C PRO A 569 -11.10 -12.64 -9.86
N ASN A 570 -9.97 -13.10 -9.31
CA ASN A 570 -9.84 -14.38 -8.61
C ASN A 570 -9.85 -14.24 -7.07
N LEU A 571 -10.28 -13.10 -6.53
CA LEU A 571 -10.36 -12.86 -5.08
C LEU A 571 -11.52 -13.65 -4.44
N ILE A 572 -11.18 -14.51 -3.48
CA ILE A 572 -12.14 -15.33 -2.73
C ILE A 572 -12.97 -14.42 -1.82
N ASN A 573 -14.30 -14.48 -1.90
CA ASN A 573 -15.17 -13.75 -0.96
C ASN A 573 -15.39 -14.57 0.32
N ILE A 574 -15.78 -15.84 0.14
CA ILE A 574 -16.11 -16.74 1.24
C ILE A 574 -15.57 -18.14 0.92
N ALA A 575 -15.05 -18.82 1.95
CA ALA A 575 -14.72 -20.24 1.88
C ALA A 575 -15.48 -21.02 2.96
N TYR A 576 -15.93 -22.24 2.62
CA TYR A 576 -16.56 -23.17 3.55
C TYR A 576 -15.74 -24.44 3.67
N LEU A 577 -15.53 -24.89 4.90
CA LEU A 577 -14.93 -26.19 5.17
C LEU A 577 -16.04 -27.22 5.35
N ASN A 578 -16.15 -28.13 4.41
CA ASN A 578 -17.19 -29.16 4.36
C ASN A 578 -16.60 -30.55 4.57
N ARG A 579 -17.50 -31.50 4.81
CA ARG A 579 -17.16 -32.91 4.71
C ARG A 579 -16.84 -33.22 3.25
N HIS A 580 -15.82 -34.03 3.01
CA HIS A 580 -15.52 -34.51 1.68
C HIS A 580 -16.72 -35.25 1.07
N GLY A 581 -17.13 -34.88 -0.14
CA GLY A 581 -18.20 -35.57 -0.84
C GLY A 581 -18.83 -34.77 -1.97
N GLY A 582 -20.09 -35.11 -2.30
CA GLY A 582 -20.88 -34.45 -3.33
C GLY A 582 -20.61 -34.95 -4.75
N SER A 583 -21.38 -34.40 -5.71
CA SER A 583 -21.19 -34.69 -7.15
C SER A 583 -19.86 -34.10 -7.63
N ARG A 584 -19.06 -34.91 -8.33
CA ARG A 584 -17.80 -34.51 -8.97
C ARG A 584 -17.92 -34.44 -10.48
N ALA A 585 -19.13 -34.35 -11.02
CA ALA A 585 -19.34 -34.15 -12.44
C ALA A 585 -18.83 -32.75 -12.85
N CYS A 586 -18.11 -32.69 -13.96
CA CYS A 586 -17.71 -31.45 -14.62
C CYS A 586 -18.89 -30.91 -15.47
N GLY A 587 -18.93 -29.61 -15.75
CA GLY A 587 -19.97 -28.97 -16.56
C GLY A 587 -21.25 -28.58 -15.78
N ARG A 588 -21.26 -28.69 -14.46
CA ARG A 588 -22.44 -28.37 -13.62
C ARG A 588 -22.34 -26.97 -12.99
N GLU A 589 -23.49 -26.37 -12.69
CA GLU A 589 -23.56 -25.28 -11.70
C GLU A 589 -22.80 -25.67 -10.41
N PHE A 590 -21.96 -24.77 -9.92
CA PHE A 590 -21.29 -24.97 -8.64
C PHE A 590 -22.33 -24.88 -7.51
N GLU A 591 -22.13 -25.66 -6.46
CA GLU A 591 -23.16 -25.80 -5.42
C GLU A 591 -23.40 -24.48 -4.69
N ARG A 592 -24.62 -24.31 -4.17
CA ARG A 592 -24.94 -23.19 -3.29
C ARG A 592 -24.27 -23.38 -1.93
N ALA A 593 -24.15 -22.27 -1.20
CA ALA A 593 -23.65 -22.27 0.17
C ALA A 593 -24.29 -23.41 1.01
N PRO A 594 -23.47 -24.20 1.72
CA PRO A 594 -23.95 -25.37 2.43
C PRO A 594 -24.85 -24.97 3.61
N SER A 595 -25.81 -25.83 3.96
CA SER A 595 -26.68 -25.59 5.14
C SER A 595 -25.95 -25.75 6.47
N ALA A 596 -24.86 -26.54 6.49
CA ALA A 596 -24.00 -26.78 7.64
C ALA A 596 -22.55 -26.97 7.18
N ALA A 597 -21.59 -26.53 7.97
CA ALA A 597 -20.16 -26.64 7.68
C ALA A 597 -19.36 -26.80 8.98
N TYR A 598 -18.12 -27.26 8.85
CA TYR A 598 -17.14 -27.25 9.95
C TYR A 598 -16.63 -25.83 10.21
N ALA A 599 -16.53 -25.02 9.16
CA ALA A 599 -16.20 -23.62 9.28
C ALA A 599 -16.65 -22.79 8.08
N ARG A 600 -16.69 -21.48 8.30
CA ARG A 600 -16.81 -20.44 7.28
C ARG A 600 -15.69 -19.41 7.47
N VAL A 601 -15.02 -19.04 6.39
CA VAL A 601 -14.02 -17.96 6.37
C VAL A 601 -14.53 -16.87 5.45
N SER A 602 -14.63 -15.64 5.95
CA SER A 602 -15.00 -14.46 5.15
C SER A 602 -13.79 -13.56 4.96
N TYR A 603 -13.60 -13.02 3.77
CA TYR A 603 -12.42 -12.26 3.37
C TYR A 603 -12.76 -10.78 3.26
N THR A 604 -11.88 -9.92 3.75
CA THR A 604 -11.94 -8.47 3.58
C THR A 604 -10.70 -8.02 2.86
N TYR A 605 -10.86 -7.22 1.80
CA TYR A 605 -9.78 -6.72 0.99
C TYR A 605 -9.79 -5.19 0.97
N GLN A 606 -8.63 -4.59 0.74
CA GLN A 606 -8.46 -3.15 0.50
C GLN A 606 -7.30 -2.91 -0.47
N ARG A 607 -7.18 -1.72 -1.06
CA ARG A 607 -6.00 -1.36 -1.87
C ARG A 607 -4.76 -1.21 -0.98
N LEU A 608 -3.58 -1.49 -1.52
CA LEU A 608 -2.32 -1.32 -0.78
C LEU A 608 -2.14 0.14 -0.33
N SER A 609 -2.49 1.10 -1.19
CA SER A 609 -2.47 2.53 -0.87
C SER A 609 -3.36 2.88 0.32
N GLU A 610 -4.57 2.34 0.37
CA GLU A 610 -5.51 2.51 1.50
C GLU A 610 -4.91 1.94 2.79
N TYR A 611 -4.41 0.70 2.76
CA TYR A 611 -3.75 0.06 3.90
C TYR A 611 -2.58 0.91 4.43
N LEU A 612 -1.64 1.30 3.56
CA LEU A 612 -0.46 2.06 3.93
C LEU A 612 -0.81 3.47 4.44
N SER A 613 -1.84 4.09 3.87
CA SER A 613 -2.34 5.40 4.30
C SER A 613 -2.90 5.36 5.73
N GLY A 614 -3.55 4.26 6.11
CA GLY A 614 -4.06 4.04 7.47
C GLY A 614 -2.97 3.86 8.53
N LEU A 615 -1.73 3.59 8.11
CA LEU A 615 -0.57 3.41 9.01
C LEU A 615 0.26 4.68 9.20
N VAL A 616 -0.12 5.81 8.60
CA VAL A 616 0.65 7.06 8.74
C VAL A 616 0.18 7.83 9.98
N GLU A 617 1.09 8.14 10.89
CA GLU A 617 0.84 8.96 12.09
C GLU A 617 0.98 10.49 11.87
#